data_AF-A0A1F2P916-F1
#
_entry.id   AF-A0A1F2P916-F1
#
_cell.length_a   1.000
_cell.length_b   1.000
_cell.length_c   1.000
_cell.angle_alpha   90.00
_cell.angle_beta   90.00
_cell.angle_gamma   90.00
#
_symmetry.space_group_name_H-M   'P 1'
#
loop_
_entity.id
_entity.type
_entity.pdbx_description
1 polymer ?
#
loop_
_entity_poly.entity_id
_entity_poly.type
_entity_poly.pdbx_seq_one_letter_code
_entity_poly.pdbx_strand_id
1 'polypeptide(L)'
;MKTLVITGRRATEIVRNYVGDLAEVAVADVDVAALLTPQILYRLLKKIDLSDYDLILLPGNVTSNFSELEREFGVKIRLGTRYAHDLPDLLANIDEIELSDSVPARRSSERDFETIKKELLELEATGVPEFMIRGVKIGGNTSMKVMAEIVDATLLRDEELEQEIRYFESEGADIIDLGVTLDAEVDDVKRILAVAKSVTELPVSLDTMEPALIEAGISSGADLILSLDRENIEAVGEDIAKAEISAVVISRSGVDELFEVIDIARSLGIDKIVADPILSPVGEGIARSIHDYYRFREIDKSTPLFFGVGNVTELIDADSVGINAVLAGIGMELGIGILFAPEASRKTMGSVNELVKASMMMQLASKRQSPPKDLGIDLFVAKEKRKREGVLIEELDDVVTVTEKQEWKSDPLGYFRIAVQKGMIYLEHNMPDGRVEIIRGLKAKEIIAYLAKTGKISMIDHAGYLGVELAKAELAIRLRRSYVQDEEI
;
A
#
# COMPACT_ATOMS: atom_id res chain seq x y z
N MET A 1 9.48 -17.09 -33.86
CA MET A 1 10.64 -18.01 -33.62
C MET A 1 10.25 -19.17 -32.69
N LYS A 2 10.75 -20.40 -32.90
CA LYS A 2 10.55 -21.52 -31.95
C LYS A 2 11.50 -21.38 -30.77
N THR A 3 10.95 -21.29 -29.55
CA THR A 3 11.70 -20.93 -28.35
C THR A 3 11.68 -22.05 -27.31
N LEU A 4 12.84 -22.32 -26.69
CA LEU A 4 12.99 -23.20 -25.54
C LEU A 4 13.24 -22.37 -24.27
N VAL A 5 12.29 -22.35 -23.36
CA VAL A 5 12.40 -21.64 -22.07
C VAL A 5 13.05 -22.53 -21.03
N ILE A 6 14.13 -22.05 -20.41
CA ILE A 6 14.84 -22.76 -19.34
C ILE A 6 14.37 -22.27 -17.97
N THR A 7 14.07 -23.19 -17.07
CA THR A 7 13.71 -22.88 -15.68
C THR A 7 14.35 -23.85 -14.68
N GLY A 8 14.31 -23.52 -13.39
CA GLY A 8 14.69 -24.40 -12.29
C GLY A 8 13.50 -25.17 -11.73
N ARG A 9 13.76 -26.15 -10.86
CA ARG A 9 12.71 -27.03 -10.29
C ARG A 9 11.60 -26.26 -9.58
N ARG A 10 11.95 -25.29 -8.73
CA ARG A 10 10.95 -24.55 -7.92
C ARG A 10 10.00 -23.69 -8.74
N ALA A 11 10.42 -23.25 -9.92
CA ALA A 11 9.63 -22.37 -10.78
C ALA A 11 9.02 -23.11 -11.98
N THR A 12 9.03 -24.45 -11.99
CA THR A 12 8.58 -25.23 -13.15
C THR A 12 7.09 -25.04 -13.42
N GLU A 13 6.24 -25.19 -12.41
CA GLU A 13 4.78 -25.09 -12.57
C GLU A 13 4.37 -23.68 -13.00
N ILE A 14 4.86 -22.66 -12.29
CA ILE A 14 4.55 -21.26 -12.61
C ILE A 14 5.01 -20.87 -14.03
N VAL A 15 6.22 -21.27 -14.44
CA VAL A 15 6.71 -20.98 -15.79
C VAL A 15 5.88 -21.70 -16.84
N ARG A 16 5.54 -22.99 -16.65
CA ARG A 16 4.68 -23.72 -17.59
C ARG A 16 3.29 -23.07 -17.72
N ASN A 17 2.71 -22.63 -16.61
CA ASN A 17 1.40 -21.99 -16.62
C ASN A 17 1.39 -20.68 -17.43
N TYR A 18 2.44 -19.85 -17.30
CA TYR A 18 2.54 -18.61 -18.05
C TYR A 18 3.02 -18.78 -19.49
N VAL A 19 3.90 -19.75 -19.75
CA VAL A 19 4.36 -20.03 -21.12
C VAL A 19 3.22 -20.62 -21.94
N GLY A 20 2.42 -21.52 -21.36
CA GLY A 20 1.33 -22.19 -22.08
C GLY A 20 1.82 -22.84 -23.37
N ASP A 21 1.10 -22.60 -24.47
CA ASP A 21 1.43 -23.12 -25.80
C ASP A 21 2.41 -22.24 -26.59
N LEU A 22 2.90 -21.13 -26.02
CA LEU A 22 3.76 -20.17 -26.72
C LEU A 22 5.19 -20.67 -26.92
N ALA A 23 5.68 -21.56 -26.04
CA ALA A 23 7.03 -22.10 -26.09
C ALA A 23 7.14 -23.43 -25.33
N GLU A 24 8.22 -24.18 -25.57
CA GLU A 24 8.50 -25.39 -24.80
C GLU A 24 9.33 -25.05 -23.56
N VAL A 25 9.14 -25.79 -22.46
CA VAL A 25 9.82 -25.53 -21.18
C VAL A 25 10.72 -26.71 -20.78
N ALA A 26 12.02 -26.46 -20.65
CA ALA A 26 12.98 -27.41 -20.11
C ALA A 26 13.43 -27.04 -18.68
N VAL A 27 13.55 -28.07 -17.84
CA VAL A 27 13.89 -27.90 -16.42
C VAL A 27 15.34 -28.30 -16.18
N ALA A 28 16.14 -27.33 -15.72
CA ALA A 28 17.52 -27.56 -15.35
C ALA A 28 17.65 -28.22 -13.97
N ASP A 29 18.78 -28.90 -13.76
CA ASP A 29 19.12 -29.58 -12.51
C ASP A 29 19.59 -28.58 -11.42
N VAL A 30 18.75 -27.59 -11.14
CA VAL A 30 18.90 -26.56 -10.09
C VAL A 30 17.56 -26.26 -9.46
N ASP A 31 17.57 -25.92 -8.16
CA ASP A 31 16.33 -25.54 -7.47
C ASP A 31 15.85 -24.15 -7.91
N VAL A 32 16.78 -23.19 -7.94
CA VAL A 32 16.52 -21.79 -8.31
C VAL A 32 17.21 -21.48 -9.64
N ALA A 33 16.44 -20.98 -10.59
CA ALA A 33 16.89 -20.78 -11.96
C ALA A 33 18.02 -19.72 -12.09
N ALA A 34 18.10 -18.76 -11.15
CA ALA A 34 19.21 -17.79 -11.09
C ALA A 34 20.59 -18.43 -10.86
N LEU A 35 20.65 -19.67 -10.36
CA LEU A 35 21.89 -20.42 -10.14
C LEU A 35 22.35 -21.22 -11.37
N LEU A 36 21.75 -20.97 -12.54
CA LEU A 36 22.17 -21.59 -13.79
C LEU A 36 23.62 -21.22 -14.12
N THR A 37 24.42 -22.25 -14.35
CA THR A 37 25.80 -22.13 -14.84
C THR A 37 25.92 -22.77 -16.23
N PRO A 38 26.96 -22.41 -17.02
CA PRO A 38 27.18 -23.02 -18.32
C PRO A 38 27.25 -24.56 -18.24
N GLN A 39 27.91 -25.11 -17.22
CA GLN A 39 28.04 -26.57 -17.07
C GLN A 39 26.72 -27.27 -16.79
N ILE A 40 25.78 -26.60 -16.13
CA ILE A 40 24.43 -27.15 -15.85
C ILE A 40 23.59 -27.09 -17.12
N LEU A 41 23.58 -25.93 -17.79
CA LEU A 41 22.85 -25.75 -19.04
C LEU A 41 23.37 -26.72 -20.11
N TYR A 42 24.68 -26.89 -20.23
CA TYR A 42 25.30 -27.86 -21.12
C TYR A 42 24.77 -29.29 -20.94
N ARG A 43 24.72 -29.75 -19.68
CA ARG A 43 24.24 -31.10 -19.34
C ARG A 43 22.76 -31.30 -19.65
N LEU A 44 21.97 -30.24 -19.57
CA LEU A 44 20.56 -30.25 -19.95
C LEU A 44 20.42 -30.30 -21.47
N LEU A 45 21.05 -29.36 -22.18
CA LEU A 45 20.94 -29.19 -23.63
C LEU A 45 21.44 -30.42 -24.40
N LYS A 46 22.45 -31.14 -23.89
CA LYS A 46 22.90 -32.42 -24.47
C LYS A 46 21.84 -33.52 -24.54
N LYS A 47 20.76 -33.40 -23.78
CA LYS A 47 19.68 -34.40 -23.72
C LYS A 47 18.48 -34.01 -24.57
N ILE A 48 18.51 -32.84 -25.20
CA ILE A 48 17.39 -32.26 -25.96
C ILE A 48 17.83 -32.15 -27.42
N ASP A 49 16.95 -32.52 -28.35
CA ASP A 49 17.19 -32.25 -29.76
C ASP A 49 16.94 -30.76 -30.02
N LEU A 50 18.00 -30.02 -30.35
CA LEU A 50 17.92 -28.58 -30.53
C LEU A 50 17.60 -28.14 -31.97
N SER A 51 17.45 -29.09 -32.89
CA SER A 51 17.37 -28.83 -34.33
C SER A 51 16.21 -27.92 -34.74
N ASP A 52 15.13 -27.94 -33.96
CA ASP A 52 13.92 -27.16 -34.24
C ASP A 52 13.89 -25.78 -33.56
N TYR A 53 14.83 -25.46 -32.66
CA TYR A 53 14.75 -24.22 -31.87
C TYR A 53 15.65 -23.12 -32.43
N ASP A 54 15.08 -21.92 -32.54
CA ASP A 54 15.80 -20.71 -32.95
C ASP A 54 16.43 -19.97 -31.76
N LEU A 55 15.88 -20.19 -30.56
CA LEU A 55 16.18 -19.43 -29.35
C LEU A 55 16.07 -20.29 -28.09
N ILE A 56 17.07 -20.19 -27.23
CA ILE A 56 17.03 -20.66 -25.85
C ILE A 56 16.88 -19.42 -24.95
N LEU A 57 15.76 -19.35 -24.25
CA LEU A 57 15.45 -18.24 -23.34
C LEU A 57 15.77 -18.64 -21.91
N LEU A 58 16.75 -17.96 -21.32
CA LEU A 58 17.15 -18.14 -19.93
C LEU A 58 16.35 -17.22 -19.00
N PRO A 59 16.24 -17.53 -17.70
CA PRO A 59 15.66 -16.61 -16.74
C PRO A 59 16.45 -15.29 -16.67
N GLY A 60 15.75 -14.16 -16.56
CA GLY A 60 16.36 -12.84 -16.51
C GLY A 60 17.18 -12.54 -15.25
N ASN A 61 17.26 -13.43 -14.27
CA ASN A 61 18.11 -13.24 -13.09
C ASN A 61 19.44 -14.00 -13.17
N VAL A 62 19.70 -14.68 -14.28
CA VAL A 62 20.98 -15.37 -14.50
C VAL A 62 22.07 -14.34 -14.84
N THR A 63 23.24 -14.49 -14.23
CA THR A 63 24.38 -13.59 -14.41
C THR A 63 25.58 -14.24 -15.10
N SER A 64 25.56 -15.56 -15.27
CA SER A 64 26.61 -16.32 -15.96
C SER A 64 26.70 -15.95 -17.45
N ASN A 65 27.89 -16.07 -18.03
CA ASN A 65 28.09 -15.90 -19.48
C ASN A 65 27.93 -17.24 -20.21
N PHE A 66 27.09 -17.29 -21.25
CA PHE A 66 26.79 -18.49 -22.05
C PHE A 66 27.28 -18.42 -23.50
N SER A 67 28.08 -17.40 -23.86
CA SER A 67 28.58 -17.19 -25.23
C SER A 67 29.36 -18.37 -25.81
N GLU A 68 30.00 -19.19 -24.95
CA GLU A 68 30.66 -20.42 -25.37
C GLU A 68 29.65 -21.51 -25.79
N LEU A 69 28.57 -21.67 -25.04
CA LEU A 69 27.53 -22.66 -25.35
C LEU A 69 26.73 -22.27 -26.60
N GLU A 70 26.47 -20.97 -26.80
CA GLU A 70 25.84 -20.48 -28.03
C GLU A 70 26.65 -20.86 -29.26
N ARG A 71 27.99 -20.76 -29.19
CA ARG A 71 28.89 -21.21 -30.27
C ARG A 71 28.92 -22.72 -30.44
N GLU A 72 28.86 -23.48 -29.35
CA GLU A 72 28.92 -24.95 -29.38
C GLU A 72 27.62 -25.57 -29.96
N PHE A 73 26.46 -25.09 -29.52
CA PHE A 73 25.16 -25.63 -29.95
C PHE A 73 24.58 -24.94 -31.18
N GLY A 74 25.10 -23.77 -31.57
CA GLY A 74 24.64 -23.03 -32.75
C GLY A 74 23.25 -22.40 -32.62
N VAL A 75 22.69 -22.34 -31.41
CA VAL A 75 21.39 -21.73 -31.11
C VAL A 75 21.59 -20.49 -30.24
N LYS A 76 20.85 -19.41 -30.51
CA LYS A 76 20.95 -18.17 -29.75
C LYS A 76 20.54 -18.42 -28.29
N ILE A 77 21.32 -17.94 -27.34
CA ILE A 77 21.01 -18.01 -25.91
C ILE A 77 20.83 -16.58 -25.40
N ARG A 78 19.63 -16.23 -24.93
CA ARG A 78 19.33 -14.87 -24.45
C ARG A 78 18.63 -14.89 -23.10
N LEU A 79 18.75 -13.79 -22.36
CA LEU A 79 18.02 -13.59 -21.12
C LEU A 79 16.58 -13.14 -21.42
N GLY A 80 15.62 -13.82 -20.82
CA GLY A 80 14.22 -13.45 -20.79
C GLY A 80 13.89 -12.51 -19.63
N THR A 81 12.62 -12.51 -19.23
CA THR A 81 12.12 -11.66 -18.15
C THR A 81 12.59 -12.16 -16.78
N ARG A 82 12.59 -11.27 -15.78
CA ARG A 82 12.92 -11.64 -14.39
C ARG A 82 11.80 -12.44 -13.72
N TYR A 83 10.56 -12.23 -14.13
CA TYR A 83 9.37 -12.86 -13.56
C TYR A 83 8.58 -13.61 -14.63
N ALA A 84 8.04 -14.77 -14.24
CA ALA A 84 7.31 -15.65 -15.15
C ALA A 84 6.04 -15.00 -15.71
N HIS A 85 5.35 -14.15 -14.93
CA HIS A 85 4.12 -13.49 -15.36
C HIS A 85 4.31 -12.50 -16.52
N ASP A 86 5.55 -12.12 -16.83
CA ASP A 86 5.87 -11.26 -17.97
C ASP A 86 6.26 -12.07 -19.23
N LEU A 87 6.41 -13.40 -19.12
CA LEU A 87 6.73 -14.27 -20.26
C LEU A 87 5.67 -14.26 -21.36
N PRO A 88 4.34 -14.24 -21.09
CA PRO A 88 3.35 -14.23 -22.17
C PRO A 88 3.53 -13.04 -23.11
N ASP A 89 3.71 -11.84 -22.56
CA ASP A 89 3.91 -10.62 -23.35
C ASP A 89 5.23 -10.64 -24.12
N LEU A 90 6.30 -11.15 -23.50
CA LEU A 90 7.59 -11.29 -24.17
C LEU A 90 7.53 -12.28 -25.33
N LEU A 91 6.96 -13.46 -25.10
CA LEU A 91 6.89 -14.53 -26.10
C LEU A 91 5.96 -14.17 -27.26
N ALA A 92 4.85 -13.48 -26.99
CA ALA A 92 3.93 -13.01 -28.02
C ALA A 92 4.58 -11.99 -28.99
N ASN A 93 5.58 -11.23 -28.52
CA ASN A 93 6.28 -10.20 -29.30
C ASN A 93 7.76 -10.55 -29.52
N ILE A 94 8.14 -11.83 -29.42
CA ILE A 94 9.54 -12.26 -29.39
C ILE A 94 10.30 -11.88 -30.66
N ASP A 95 9.61 -11.83 -31.81
CA ASP A 95 10.18 -11.51 -33.11
C ASP A 95 10.40 -9.99 -33.29
N GLU A 96 9.80 -9.15 -32.44
CA GLU A 96 9.89 -7.67 -32.49
C GLU A 96 10.85 -7.09 -31.45
N ILE A 97 11.36 -7.91 -30.52
CA ILE A 97 12.18 -7.48 -29.38
C ILE A 97 13.63 -7.94 -29.56
N GLU A 98 14.57 -6.99 -29.47
CA GLU A 98 15.99 -7.32 -29.42
C GLU A 98 16.38 -7.79 -28.02
N LEU A 99 16.66 -9.10 -27.90
CA LEU A 99 17.07 -9.73 -26.66
C LEU A 99 18.59 -9.70 -26.46
N SER A 100 19.00 -9.51 -25.20
CA SER A 100 20.40 -9.47 -24.78
C SER A 100 20.84 -10.77 -24.08
N ASP A 101 22.14 -11.05 -24.12
CA ASP A 101 22.80 -12.15 -23.42
C ASP A 101 23.20 -11.80 -21.96
N SER A 102 23.08 -10.53 -21.58
CA SER A 102 23.60 -9.96 -20.34
C SER A 102 22.64 -8.99 -19.66
N VAL A 103 21.70 -8.41 -20.41
CA VAL A 103 20.64 -7.56 -19.89
C VAL A 103 19.31 -8.32 -19.92
N PRO A 104 18.61 -8.45 -18.78
CA PRO A 104 17.32 -9.13 -18.74
C PRO A 104 16.29 -8.44 -19.63
N ALA A 105 15.48 -9.22 -20.33
CA ALA A 105 14.39 -8.68 -21.12
C ALA A 105 13.45 -7.88 -20.22
N ARG A 106 13.14 -6.66 -20.67
CA ARG A 106 12.17 -5.79 -20.01
C ARG A 106 10.86 -5.84 -20.78
N ARG A 107 9.77 -5.56 -20.07
CA ARG A 107 8.50 -5.29 -20.73
C ARG A 107 8.66 -4.08 -21.65
N SER A 108 8.02 -4.13 -22.81
CA SER A 108 8.03 -3.07 -23.83
C SER A 108 7.26 -1.81 -23.37
N SER A 109 6.31 -1.95 -22.45
CA SER A 109 5.59 -0.86 -21.81
C SER A 109 5.43 -1.09 -20.30
N GLU A 110 5.56 -0.03 -19.50
CA GLU A 110 5.03 -0.07 -18.13
C GLU A 110 3.50 -0.09 -18.26
N ARG A 111 2.81 -1.04 -17.59
CA ARG A 111 1.34 -1.00 -17.54
C ARG A 111 0.96 0.33 -16.90
N ASP A 112 0.13 1.09 -17.58
CA ASP A 112 -0.43 2.29 -17.00
C ASP A 112 -1.33 1.92 -15.80
N PHE A 113 -1.51 2.88 -14.90
CA PHE A 113 -2.30 2.69 -13.69
C PHE A 113 -3.75 2.28 -14.02
N GLU A 114 -4.30 2.72 -15.14
CA GLU A 114 -5.66 2.39 -15.58
C GLU A 114 -5.82 0.90 -15.93
N THR A 115 -4.84 0.31 -16.62
CA THR A 115 -4.82 -1.13 -16.91
C THR A 115 -4.79 -1.95 -15.62
N ILE A 116 -3.97 -1.52 -14.66
CA ILE A 116 -3.84 -2.20 -13.37
C ILE A 116 -5.13 -2.08 -12.56
N LYS A 117 -5.73 -0.90 -12.54
CA LYS A 117 -7.02 -0.65 -11.89
C LYS A 117 -8.11 -1.56 -12.48
N LYS A 118 -8.16 -1.71 -13.80
CA LYS A 118 -9.10 -2.63 -14.45
C LYS A 118 -8.88 -4.08 -14.04
N GLU A 119 -7.62 -4.54 -14.02
CA GLU A 119 -7.26 -5.89 -13.58
C GLU A 119 -7.71 -6.15 -12.12
N LEU A 120 -7.48 -5.19 -11.23
CA LEU A 120 -7.92 -5.26 -9.83
C LEU A 120 -9.45 -5.31 -9.71
N LEU A 121 -10.18 -4.50 -10.48
CA LEU A 121 -11.64 -4.53 -10.50
C LEU A 121 -12.17 -5.87 -11.01
N GLU A 122 -11.53 -6.49 -12.00
CA GLU A 122 -11.90 -7.82 -12.51
C GLU A 122 -11.63 -8.92 -11.46
N LEU A 123 -10.49 -8.85 -10.76
CA LEU A 123 -10.17 -9.76 -9.66
C LEU A 123 -11.20 -9.62 -8.53
N GLU A 124 -11.54 -8.40 -8.16
CA GLU A 124 -12.52 -8.15 -7.11
C GLU A 124 -13.93 -8.60 -7.53
N ALA A 125 -14.33 -8.36 -8.78
CA ALA A 125 -15.63 -8.79 -9.29
C ALA A 125 -15.78 -10.31 -9.34
N THR A 126 -14.74 -11.03 -9.75
CA THR A 126 -14.73 -12.50 -9.88
C THR A 126 -14.39 -13.23 -8.58
N GLY A 127 -13.85 -12.51 -7.59
CA GLY A 127 -13.57 -13.04 -6.26
C GLY A 127 -14.82 -13.53 -5.54
N VAL A 128 -14.70 -14.67 -4.89
CA VAL A 128 -15.70 -15.31 -4.04
C VAL A 128 -15.33 -14.99 -2.58
N PRO A 129 -16.15 -14.19 -1.88
CA PRO A 129 -15.96 -13.93 -0.46
C PRO A 129 -16.50 -15.08 0.39
N GLU A 130 -16.14 -15.07 1.68
CA GLU A 130 -16.84 -15.88 2.70
C GLU A 130 -18.23 -15.29 2.98
N PHE A 131 -18.32 -13.96 3.08
CA PHE A 131 -19.58 -13.23 3.20
C PHE A 131 -19.46 -11.77 2.75
N MET A 132 -20.58 -11.04 2.76
CA MET A 132 -20.62 -9.63 2.40
C MET A 132 -21.22 -8.76 3.51
N ILE A 133 -20.70 -7.55 3.65
CA ILE A 133 -21.23 -6.49 4.53
C ILE A 133 -21.59 -5.30 3.64
N ARG A 134 -22.88 -4.94 3.53
CA ARG A 134 -23.39 -3.92 2.58
C ARG A 134 -22.74 -3.98 1.17
N GLY A 135 -22.54 -5.19 0.62
CA GLY A 135 -21.93 -5.38 -0.70
C GLY A 135 -20.40 -5.37 -0.73
N VAL A 136 -19.74 -5.05 0.38
CA VAL A 136 -18.28 -5.23 0.56
C VAL A 136 -18.00 -6.70 0.82
N LYS A 137 -17.14 -7.29 -0.01
CA LYS A 137 -16.73 -8.69 0.04
C LYS A 137 -15.67 -8.94 1.12
N ILE A 138 -15.88 -9.89 2.02
CA ILE A 138 -14.93 -10.19 3.11
C ILE A 138 -14.37 -11.62 2.96
N GLY A 139 -13.05 -11.74 3.01
CA GLY A 139 -12.33 -13.02 2.99
C GLY A 139 -12.34 -13.76 1.66
N GLY A 140 -12.09 -15.07 1.70
CA GLY A 140 -12.01 -15.91 0.50
C GLY A 140 -10.82 -15.51 -0.39
N ASN A 141 -11.07 -15.29 -1.68
CA ASN A 141 -10.03 -14.86 -2.63
C ASN A 141 -10.20 -13.42 -3.13
N THR A 142 -10.91 -12.57 -2.38
CA THR A 142 -11.11 -11.15 -2.68
C THR A 142 -9.96 -10.32 -2.09
N SER A 143 -9.92 -9.01 -2.37
CA SER A 143 -8.90 -8.15 -1.76
C SER A 143 -9.08 -8.04 -0.23
N MET A 144 -7.97 -7.83 0.49
CA MET A 144 -8.03 -7.37 1.89
C MET A 144 -8.76 -6.02 1.91
N LYS A 145 -9.69 -5.85 2.85
CA LYS A 145 -10.43 -4.60 3.06
C LYS A 145 -9.74 -3.73 4.08
N VAL A 146 -9.76 -2.43 3.85
CA VAL A 146 -9.21 -1.45 4.78
C VAL A 146 -10.34 -0.86 5.61
N MET A 147 -10.30 -1.11 6.91
CA MET A 147 -11.19 -0.51 7.90
C MET A 147 -10.47 0.66 8.55
N ALA A 148 -11.02 1.86 8.38
CA ALA A 148 -10.45 3.10 8.90
C ALA A 148 -11.14 3.49 10.21
N GLU A 149 -10.35 3.64 11.27
CA GLU A 149 -10.83 4.00 12.60
C GLU A 149 -10.93 5.52 12.77
N ILE A 150 -12.11 5.99 13.15
CA ILE A 150 -12.29 7.34 13.71
C ILE A 150 -12.20 7.21 15.23
N VAL A 151 -11.02 7.52 15.76
CA VAL A 151 -10.71 7.46 17.19
C VAL A 151 -11.62 8.42 17.97
N ASP A 152 -12.18 7.94 19.09
CA ASP A 152 -13.04 8.71 19.99
C ASP A 152 -14.19 9.44 19.27
N ALA A 153 -14.85 8.77 18.31
CA ALA A 153 -15.91 9.33 17.49
C ALA A 153 -17.05 9.96 18.31
N THR A 154 -17.32 9.43 19.51
CA THR A 154 -18.32 9.96 20.46
C THR A 154 -18.03 11.38 20.94
N LEU A 155 -16.76 11.81 20.94
CA LEU A 155 -16.37 13.16 21.35
C LEU A 155 -16.45 14.19 20.22
N LEU A 156 -16.55 13.75 18.97
CA LEU A 156 -16.60 14.63 17.81
C LEU A 156 -17.97 15.28 17.66
N ARG A 157 -17.96 16.55 17.23
CA ARG A 157 -19.17 17.21 16.74
C ARG A 157 -19.57 16.60 15.40
N ASP A 158 -20.85 16.68 15.06
CA ASP A 158 -21.40 16.07 13.85
C ASP A 158 -20.65 16.53 12.58
N GLU A 159 -20.27 17.81 12.48
CA GLU A 159 -19.53 18.32 11.32
C GLU A 159 -18.07 17.83 11.25
N GLU A 160 -17.46 17.52 12.40
CA GLU A 160 -16.10 16.97 12.47
C GLU A 160 -16.13 15.49 12.09
N LEU A 161 -17.09 14.74 12.65
CA LEU A 161 -17.31 13.34 12.28
C LEU A 161 -17.61 13.18 10.78
N GLU A 162 -18.47 14.04 10.22
CA GLU A 162 -18.74 14.04 8.78
C GLU A 162 -17.46 14.28 7.96
N GLN A 163 -16.58 15.19 8.40
CA GLN A 163 -15.33 15.48 7.70
C GLN A 163 -14.37 14.29 7.72
N GLU A 164 -14.22 13.63 8.86
CA GLU A 164 -13.35 12.44 9.00
C GLU A 164 -13.88 11.28 8.15
N ILE A 165 -15.19 11.03 8.15
CA ILE A 165 -15.81 10.00 7.30
C ILE A 165 -15.53 10.27 5.81
N ARG A 166 -15.80 11.49 5.35
CA ARG A 166 -15.54 11.88 3.95
C ARG A 166 -14.06 11.80 3.59
N TYR A 167 -13.19 12.13 4.54
CA TYR A 167 -11.75 12.00 4.37
C TYR A 167 -11.35 10.54 4.14
N PHE A 168 -11.76 9.62 5.02
CA PHE A 168 -11.43 8.20 4.86
C PHE A 168 -12.06 7.54 3.64
N GLU A 169 -13.28 7.93 3.25
CA GLU A 169 -13.84 7.53 1.95
C GLU A 169 -12.94 7.98 0.79
N SER A 170 -12.44 9.21 0.84
CA SER A 170 -11.57 9.76 -0.21
C SER A 170 -10.18 9.12 -0.24
N GLU A 171 -9.66 8.68 0.90
CA GLU A 171 -8.40 7.91 1.00
C GLU A 171 -8.57 6.44 0.56
N GLY A 172 -9.81 5.98 0.43
CA GLY A 172 -10.18 4.69 -0.16
C GLY A 172 -10.57 3.60 0.83
N ALA A 173 -10.98 3.96 2.05
CA ALA A 173 -11.47 2.99 3.04
C ALA A 173 -12.63 2.16 2.49
N ASP A 174 -12.67 0.88 2.87
CA ASP A 174 -13.77 -0.04 2.55
C ASP A 174 -14.82 -0.09 3.66
N ILE A 175 -14.42 0.21 4.90
CA ILE A 175 -15.27 0.18 6.10
C ILE A 175 -14.87 1.36 7.00
N ILE A 176 -15.85 2.05 7.59
CA ILE A 176 -15.62 3.08 8.60
C ILE A 176 -15.88 2.48 9.97
N ASP A 177 -14.91 2.58 10.87
CA ASP A 177 -15.06 2.17 12.26
C ASP A 177 -15.17 3.39 13.18
N LEU A 178 -16.12 3.32 14.11
CA LEU A 178 -16.42 4.38 15.07
C LEU A 178 -15.95 3.95 16.45
N GLY A 179 -14.82 4.50 16.89
CA GLY A 179 -14.27 4.29 18.22
C GLY A 179 -15.17 4.90 19.30
N VAL A 180 -15.57 4.11 20.29
CA VAL A 180 -16.44 4.54 21.40
C VAL A 180 -15.62 4.75 22.66
N THR A 181 -15.72 5.94 23.26
CA THR A 181 -15.04 6.23 24.52
C THR A 181 -15.62 5.45 25.70
N LEU A 182 -14.81 5.23 26.73
CA LEU A 182 -15.21 4.51 27.95
C LEU A 182 -16.34 5.18 28.73
N ASP A 183 -16.50 6.50 28.58
CA ASP A 183 -17.52 7.32 29.23
C ASP A 183 -18.72 7.63 28.32
N ALA A 184 -18.80 7.00 27.14
CA ALA A 184 -19.89 7.19 26.21
C ALA A 184 -21.20 6.61 26.75
N GLU A 185 -22.29 7.31 26.47
CA GLU A 185 -23.64 6.87 26.80
C GLU A 185 -24.37 6.34 25.55
N VAL A 186 -25.49 5.64 25.77
CA VAL A 186 -26.32 5.06 24.70
C VAL A 186 -26.73 6.10 23.64
N ASP A 187 -26.99 7.34 24.04
CA ASP A 187 -27.40 8.41 23.13
C ASP A 187 -26.25 8.92 22.27
N ASP A 188 -25.00 8.81 22.74
CA ASP A 188 -23.81 9.16 21.94
C ASP A 188 -23.64 8.18 20.78
N VAL A 189 -23.78 6.87 21.05
CA VAL A 189 -23.72 5.81 20.02
C VAL A 189 -24.79 6.01 18.96
N LYS A 190 -26.04 6.28 19.38
CA LYS A 190 -27.15 6.57 18.46
C LYS A 190 -26.84 7.78 17.58
N ARG A 191 -26.27 8.84 18.16
CA ARG A 191 -25.92 10.07 17.44
C ARG A 191 -24.87 9.81 16.38
N ILE A 192 -23.72 9.21 16.73
CA ILE A 192 -22.62 9.03 15.79
C ILE A 192 -22.99 8.07 14.65
N LEU A 193 -23.79 7.02 14.93
CA LEU A 193 -24.29 6.13 13.89
C LEU A 193 -25.28 6.84 12.98
N ALA A 194 -26.20 7.64 13.52
CA ALA A 194 -27.13 8.41 12.69
C ALA A 194 -26.38 9.38 11.75
N VAL A 195 -25.35 10.07 12.24
CA VAL A 195 -24.48 10.91 11.41
C VAL A 195 -23.78 10.07 10.35
N ALA A 196 -23.08 9.00 10.74
CA ALA A 196 -22.32 8.18 9.80
C ALA A 196 -23.18 7.61 8.68
N LYS A 197 -24.33 7.02 9.01
CA LYS A 197 -25.27 6.44 8.03
C LYS A 197 -25.92 7.50 7.12
N SER A 198 -25.90 8.78 7.49
CA SER A 198 -26.37 9.87 6.64
C SER A 198 -25.31 10.40 5.67
N VAL A 199 -24.03 10.11 5.95
CA VAL A 199 -22.88 10.66 5.22
C VAL A 199 -22.29 9.64 4.25
N THR A 200 -22.20 8.37 4.66
CA THR A 200 -21.53 7.29 3.91
C THR A 200 -22.45 6.11 3.59
N GLU A 201 -22.19 5.47 2.45
CA GLU A 201 -22.79 4.18 2.08
C GLU A 201 -21.92 2.98 2.46
N LEU A 202 -20.68 3.21 2.87
CA LEU A 202 -19.78 2.17 3.35
C LEU A 202 -20.39 1.46 4.58
N PRO A 203 -20.01 0.19 4.82
CA PRO A 203 -20.25 -0.44 6.11
C PRO A 203 -19.72 0.42 7.26
N VAL A 204 -20.52 0.54 8.31
CA VAL A 204 -20.16 1.23 9.54
C VAL A 204 -20.01 0.20 10.66
N SER A 205 -18.83 0.16 11.24
CA SER A 205 -18.47 -0.64 12.41
C SER A 205 -18.58 0.20 13.69
N LEU A 206 -18.95 -0.45 14.80
CA LEU A 206 -18.95 0.13 16.13
C LEU A 206 -17.94 -0.61 17.01
N ASP A 207 -16.97 0.10 17.57
CA ASP A 207 -15.97 -0.48 18.48
C ASP A 207 -16.31 -0.19 19.94
N THR A 208 -16.90 -1.17 20.59
CA THR A 208 -17.19 -1.14 22.02
C THR A 208 -17.37 -2.54 22.57
N MET A 209 -17.01 -2.74 23.83
CA MET A 209 -17.21 -4.00 24.54
C MET A 209 -18.39 -3.96 25.50
N GLU A 210 -19.01 -2.79 25.71
CA GLU A 210 -20.08 -2.57 26.68
C GLU A 210 -21.44 -3.03 26.11
N PRO A 211 -22.10 -4.06 26.69
CA PRO A 211 -23.35 -4.61 26.16
C PRO A 211 -24.43 -3.57 25.85
N ALA A 212 -24.65 -2.58 26.74
CA ALA A 212 -25.66 -1.55 26.52
C ALA A 212 -25.37 -0.67 25.29
N LEU A 213 -24.08 -0.41 25.00
CA LEU A 213 -23.65 0.36 23.84
C LEU A 213 -23.70 -0.48 22.56
N ILE A 214 -23.39 -1.77 22.64
CA ILE A 214 -23.58 -2.72 21.52
C ILE A 214 -25.06 -2.79 21.14
N GLU A 215 -25.97 -2.95 22.09
CA GLU A 215 -27.43 -2.95 21.84
C GLU A 215 -27.89 -1.64 21.16
N ALA A 216 -27.36 -0.50 21.61
CA ALA A 216 -27.60 0.79 20.97
C ALA A 216 -27.10 0.80 19.52
N GLY A 217 -25.92 0.23 19.26
CA GLY A 217 -25.35 0.04 17.93
C GLY A 217 -26.22 -0.79 16.99
N ILE A 218 -26.66 -1.95 17.48
CA ILE A 218 -27.56 -2.86 16.75
C ILE A 218 -28.85 -2.13 16.36
N SER A 219 -29.50 -1.48 17.32
CA SER A 219 -30.77 -0.77 17.08
C SER A 219 -30.62 0.46 16.17
N SER A 220 -29.41 1.01 16.05
CA SER A 220 -29.10 2.18 15.22
C SER A 220 -28.53 1.83 13.84
N GLY A 221 -28.41 0.54 13.53
CA GLY A 221 -28.03 0.07 12.19
C GLY A 221 -26.52 0.01 11.93
N ALA A 222 -25.71 -0.29 12.95
CA ALA A 222 -24.33 -0.74 12.75
C ALA A 222 -24.32 -2.00 11.86
N ASP A 223 -23.35 -2.09 10.94
CA ASP A 223 -23.23 -3.24 10.03
C ASP A 223 -22.23 -4.29 10.54
N LEU A 224 -21.34 -3.88 11.46
CA LEU A 224 -20.36 -4.71 12.15
C LEU A 224 -20.22 -4.26 13.61
N ILE A 225 -20.09 -5.21 14.54
CA ILE A 225 -19.67 -4.98 15.92
C ILE A 225 -18.23 -5.48 16.08
N LEU A 226 -17.34 -4.58 16.49
CA LEU A 226 -15.95 -4.90 16.79
C LEU A 226 -15.82 -5.33 18.26
N SER A 227 -14.90 -6.26 18.55
CA SER A 227 -14.55 -6.67 19.92
C SER A 227 -15.60 -7.50 20.70
N LEU A 228 -16.23 -8.49 20.04
CA LEU A 228 -17.06 -9.50 20.71
C LEU A 228 -16.17 -10.55 21.41
N ASP A 229 -16.38 -10.81 22.70
CA ASP A 229 -15.56 -11.73 23.48
C ASP A 229 -16.43 -12.60 24.42
N ARG A 230 -15.78 -13.41 25.26
CA ARG A 230 -16.49 -14.29 26.21
C ARG A 230 -17.36 -13.52 27.21
N GLU A 231 -16.99 -12.31 27.59
CA GLU A 231 -17.65 -11.54 28.65
C GLU A 231 -18.95 -10.90 28.16
N ASN A 232 -19.03 -10.50 26.89
CA ASN A 232 -20.20 -9.81 26.33
C ASN A 232 -21.08 -10.67 25.42
N ILE A 233 -20.59 -11.78 24.86
CA ILE A 233 -21.30 -12.57 23.85
C ILE A 233 -22.63 -13.16 24.32
N GLU A 234 -22.73 -13.56 25.60
CA GLU A 234 -23.98 -14.11 26.15
C GLU A 234 -25.09 -13.05 26.22
N ALA A 235 -24.71 -11.78 26.44
CA ALA A 235 -25.67 -10.69 26.58
C ALA A 235 -26.21 -10.23 25.21
N VAL A 236 -25.34 -10.12 24.21
CA VAL A 236 -25.67 -9.44 22.93
C VAL A 236 -25.67 -10.35 21.71
N GLY A 237 -25.14 -11.58 21.82
CA GLY A 237 -24.88 -12.43 20.65
C GLY A 237 -26.13 -12.85 19.89
N GLU A 238 -27.23 -13.15 20.60
CA GLU A 238 -28.51 -13.45 19.94
C GLU A 238 -29.06 -12.25 19.15
N ASP A 239 -28.87 -11.04 19.66
CA ASP A 239 -29.41 -9.83 19.05
C ASP A 239 -28.58 -9.42 17.83
N ILE A 240 -27.26 -9.63 17.87
CA ILE A 240 -26.38 -9.54 16.69
C ILE A 240 -26.84 -10.53 15.61
N ALA A 241 -27.09 -11.79 15.98
CA ALA A 241 -27.56 -12.82 15.06
C ALA A 241 -28.92 -12.46 14.43
N LYS A 242 -29.90 -12.06 15.25
CA LYS A 242 -31.24 -11.64 14.79
C LYS A 242 -31.19 -10.45 13.84
N ALA A 243 -30.26 -9.52 14.06
CA ALA A 243 -30.06 -8.35 13.21
C ALA A 243 -29.21 -8.63 11.96
N GLU A 244 -28.68 -9.86 11.81
CA GLU A 244 -27.77 -10.28 10.74
C GLU A 244 -26.50 -9.41 10.62
N ILE A 245 -26.06 -8.85 11.75
CA ILE A 245 -24.88 -7.99 11.87
C ILE A 245 -23.61 -8.86 11.93
N SER A 246 -22.52 -8.36 11.32
CA SER A 246 -21.22 -9.07 11.38
C SER A 246 -20.52 -8.81 12.71
N ALA A 247 -19.71 -9.74 13.19
CA ALA A 247 -18.96 -9.58 14.43
C ALA A 247 -17.48 -9.91 14.24
N VAL A 248 -16.62 -9.07 14.80
CA VAL A 248 -15.22 -9.42 15.01
C VAL A 248 -15.09 -10.01 16.41
N VAL A 249 -14.70 -11.28 16.47
CA VAL A 249 -14.55 -12.04 17.70
C VAL A 249 -13.09 -12.01 18.13
N ILE A 250 -12.84 -11.66 19.39
CA ILE A 250 -11.50 -11.54 19.98
C ILE A 250 -11.33 -12.51 21.15
N SER A 251 -10.07 -12.71 21.56
CA SER A 251 -9.72 -13.47 22.77
C SER A 251 -8.57 -12.80 23.50
N ARG A 252 -8.69 -12.70 24.82
CA ARG A 252 -7.63 -12.17 25.70
C ARG A 252 -6.69 -13.26 26.21
N SER A 253 -7.08 -14.55 26.14
CA SER A 253 -6.27 -15.68 26.63
C SER A 253 -5.58 -16.46 25.50
N GLY A 254 -5.68 -15.97 24.26
CA GLY A 254 -4.99 -16.51 23.08
C GLY A 254 -5.89 -17.35 22.16
N VAL A 255 -5.24 -17.97 21.17
CA VAL A 255 -5.92 -18.57 20.00
C VAL A 255 -6.85 -19.76 20.35
N ASP A 256 -6.55 -20.52 21.41
CA ASP A 256 -7.36 -21.69 21.77
C ASP A 256 -8.72 -21.24 22.34
N GLU A 257 -8.74 -20.19 23.18
CA GLU A 257 -9.99 -19.55 23.64
C GLU A 257 -10.73 -18.87 22.49
N LEU A 258 -10.01 -18.28 21.52
CA LEU A 258 -10.64 -17.65 20.36
C LEU A 258 -11.53 -18.64 19.59
N PHE A 259 -11.08 -19.88 19.41
CA PHE A 259 -11.90 -20.92 18.80
C PHE A 259 -13.17 -21.22 19.61
N GLU A 260 -13.06 -21.29 20.94
CA GLU A 260 -14.22 -21.52 21.80
C GLU A 260 -15.26 -20.41 21.70
N VAL A 261 -14.82 -19.13 21.68
CA VAL A 261 -15.74 -17.99 21.56
C VAL A 261 -16.38 -17.95 20.17
N ILE A 262 -15.65 -18.30 19.11
CA ILE A 262 -16.21 -18.44 17.76
C ILE A 262 -17.28 -19.53 17.73
N ASP A 263 -17.05 -20.67 18.38
CA ASP A 263 -18.04 -21.75 18.44
C ASP A 263 -19.29 -21.32 19.22
N ILE A 264 -19.14 -20.55 20.29
CA ILE A 264 -20.27 -19.93 21.00
C ILE A 264 -21.03 -18.98 20.06
N ALA A 265 -20.33 -18.08 19.36
CA ALA A 265 -20.94 -17.14 18.42
C ALA A 265 -21.77 -17.85 17.33
N ARG A 266 -21.21 -18.91 16.73
CA ARG A 266 -21.90 -19.75 15.75
C ARG A 266 -23.12 -20.45 16.36
N SER A 267 -23.01 -20.93 17.60
CA SER A 267 -24.14 -21.59 18.28
C SER A 267 -25.31 -20.65 18.57
N LEU A 268 -25.04 -19.35 18.72
CA LEU A 268 -26.05 -18.29 18.86
C LEU A 268 -26.61 -17.81 17.51
N GLY A 269 -26.08 -18.31 16.39
CA GLY A 269 -26.54 -17.98 15.04
C GLY A 269 -25.81 -16.81 14.37
N ILE A 270 -24.65 -16.40 14.87
CA ILE A 270 -23.82 -15.39 14.19
C ILE A 270 -23.04 -16.09 13.07
N ASP A 271 -23.48 -15.88 11.83
CA ASP A 271 -22.87 -16.52 10.66
C ASP A 271 -21.72 -15.70 10.03
N LYS A 272 -21.71 -14.38 10.24
CA LYS A 272 -20.75 -13.43 9.66
C LYS A 272 -19.66 -13.06 10.66
N ILE A 273 -18.75 -14.01 10.92
CA ILE A 273 -17.69 -13.85 11.92
C ILE A 273 -16.36 -13.51 11.25
N VAL A 274 -15.64 -12.54 11.82
CA VAL A 274 -14.22 -12.30 11.58
C VAL A 274 -13.47 -12.63 12.88
N ALA A 275 -12.36 -13.36 12.80
CA ALA A 275 -11.57 -13.73 13.96
C ALA A 275 -10.39 -12.77 14.16
N ASP A 276 -10.13 -12.35 15.39
CA ASP A 276 -8.96 -11.54 15.75
C ASP A 276 -8.11 -12.20 16.85
N PRO A 277 -6.98 -12.84 16.48
CA PRO A 277 -5.91 -13.24 17.39
C PRO A 277 -5.18 -12.10 18.12
N ILE A 278 -5.46 -10.84 17.78
CA ILE A 278 -4.87 -9.60 18.32
C ILE A 278 -3.40 -9.43 17.95
N LEU A 279 -3.12 -8.54 17.01
CA LEU A 279 -1.75 -8.12 16.68
C LEU A 279 -1.17 -7.24 17.78
N SER A 280 -0.04 -7.65 18.35
CA SER A 280 0.61 -6.93 19.46
C SER A 280 1.64 -5.89 18.98
N PRO A 281 1.89 -4.83 19.76
CA PRO A 281 2.93 -3.85 19.47
C PRO A 281 4.35 -4.42 19.41
N VAL A 282 5.26 -3.67 18.78
CA VAL A 282 6.70 -3.99 18.79
C VAL A 282 7.23 -3.88 20.21
N GLY A 283 7.90 -4.94 20.69
CA GLY A 283 8.39 -5.01 22.07
C GLY A 283 7.42 -5.68 23.05
N GLU A 284 6.16 -5.88 22.65
CA GLU A 284 5.12 -6.48 23.52
C GLU A 284 4.68 -7.89 23.08
N GLY A 285 5.24 -8.39 21.97
CA GLY A 285 4.97 -9.76 21.53
C GLY A 285 4.56 -9.92 20.07
N ILE A 286 4.81 -8.93 19.20
CA ILE A 286 4.47 -8.99 17.76
C ILE A 286 4.79 -10.33 17.07
N ALA A 287 5.96 -10.92 17.34
CA ALA A 287 6.34 -12.21 16.75
C ALA A 287 5.44 -13.36 17.22
N ARG A 288 5.01 -13.31 18.50
CA ARG A 288 4.11 -14.30 19.07
C ARG A 288 2.69 -14.14 18.52
N SER A 289 2.16 -12.92 18.44
CA SER A 289 0.83 -12.69 17.87
C SER A 289 0.78 -13.12 16.39
N ILE A 290 1.78 -12.79 15.57
CA ILE A 290 1.88 -13.29 14.18
C ILE A 290 1.86 -14.82 14.13
N HIS A 291 2.56 -15.50 15.06
CA HIS A 291 2.51 -16.94 15.16
C HIS A 291 1.12 -17.46 15.56
N ASP A 292 0.36 -16.74 16.38
CA ASP A 292 -1.01 -17.12 16.73
C ASP A 292 -1.98 -16.96 15.55
N TYR A 293 -1.81 -15.95 14.68
CA TYR A 293 -2.48 -15.92 13.38
C TYR A 293 -2.14 -17.12 12.50
N TYR A 294 -0.86 -17.49 12.44
CA TYR A 294 -0.42 -18.67 11.68
C TYR A 294 -1.08 -19.95 12.22
N ARG A 295 -1.05 -20.16 13.54
CA ARG A 295 -1.70 -21.30 14.20
C ARG A 295 -3.21 -21.32 13.95
N PHE A 296 -3.87 -20.17 14.01
CA PHE A 296 -5.29 -20.07 13.70
C PHE A 296 -5.56 -20.58 12.28
N ARG A 297 -4.81 -20.06 11.30
CA ARG A 297 -4.94 -20.44 9.89
C ARG A 297 -4.52 -21.89 9.62
N GLU A 298 -3.71 -22.52 10.47
CA GLU A 298 -3.42 -23.95 10.38
C GLU A 298 -4.67 -24.80 10.65
N ILE A 299 -5.55 -24.36 11.54
CA ILE A 299 -6.75 -25.07 11.99
C ILE A 299 -7.99 -24.65 11.18
N ASP A 300 -8.28 -23.35 11.10
CA ASP A 300 -9.41 -22.79 10.36
C ASP A 300 -8.95 -22.12 9.06
N LYS A 301 -9.38 -22.69 7.93
CA LYS A 301 -8.95 -22.31 6.58
C LYS A 301 -9.80 -21.24 5.92
N SER A 302 -10.97 -20.91 6.47
CA SER A 302 -11.96 -20.09 5.78
C SER A 302 -12.36 -18.85 6.57
N THR A 303 -12.49 -18.91 7.90
CA THR A 303 -12.93 -17.76 8.69
C THR A 303 -12.03 -16.55 8.39
N PRO A 304 -12.60 -15.41 7.97
CA PRO A 304 -11.84 -14.20 7.73
C PRO A 304 -11.11 -13.76 8.99
N LEU A 305 -9.89 -13.26 8.82
CA LEU A 305 -9.08 -12.75 9.93
C LEU A 305 -9.05 -11.22 9.90
N PHE A 306 -9.12 -10.62 11.08
CA PHE A 306 -8.93 -9.20 11.32
C PHE A 306 -7.48 -8.91 11.68
N PHE A 307 -6.92 -7.79 11.24
CA PHE A 307 -5.53 -7.46 11.50
C PHE A 307 -5.38 -5.99 11.89
N GLY A 308 -5.27 -5.73 13.20
CA GLY A 308 -5.05 -4.41 13.80
C GLY A 308 -3.65 -3.87 13.53
N VAL A 309 -3.40 -3.43 12.30
CA VAL A 309 -2.13 -2.84 11.85
C VAL A 309 -1.74 -1.64 12.70
N GLY A 310 -2.71 -0.84 13.14
CA GLY A 310 -2.54 0.33 14.02
C GLY A 310 -1.69 0.04 15.26
N ASN A 311 -1.83 -1.14 15.88
CA ASN A 311 -1.08 -1.54 17.07
C ASN A 311 0.44 -1.60 16.85
N VAL A 312 0.87 -1.72 15.60
CA VAL A 312 2.29 -1.72 15.24
C VAL A 312 2.72 -0.37 14.71
N THR A 313 1.95 0.19 13.76
CA THR A 313 2.35 1.42 13.05
C THR A 313 2.29 2.67 13.93
N GLU A 314 1.33 2.77 14.85
CA GLU A 314 1.21 3.91 15.76
C GLU A 314 2.24 3.87 16.90
N LEU A 315 2.79 2.69 17.21
CA LEU A 315 3.62 2.49 18.41
C LEU A 315 5.11 2.28 18.08
N ILE A 316 5.53 2.78 16.92
CA ILE A 316 6.93 2.82 16.49
C ILE A 316 7.27 4.16 15.84
N ASP A 317 8.51 4.63 15.99
CA ASP A 317 9.02 5.86 15.37
C ASP A 317 9.73 5.54 14.05
N ALA A 318 8.95 5.12 13.05
CA ALA A 318 9.42 4.79 11.70
C ALA A 318 8.32 5.09 10.66
N ASP A 319 8.70 5.21 9.39
CA ASP A 319 7.77 5.56 8.30
C ASP A 319 6.68 4.48 8.13
N SER A 320 5.41 4.87 8.32
CA SER A 320 4.22 4.00 8.23
C SER A 320 4.17 3.25 6.90
N VAL A 321 4.49 3.94 5.80
CA VAL A 321 4.52 3.42 4.43
C VAL A 321 5.20 2.06 4.30
N GLY A 322 6.41 1.92 4.86
CA GLY A 322 7.18 0.68 4.77
C GLY A 322 6.64 -0.41 5.69
N ILE A 323 6.14 -0.02 6.86
CA ILE A 323 5.58 -0.93 7.86
C ILE A 323 4.26 -1.51 7.36
N ASN A 324 3.36 -0.65 6.87
CA ASN A 324 2.09 -1.01 6.23
C ASN A 324 2.31 -1.98 5.07
N ALA A 325 3.31 -1.72 4.21
CA ALA A 325 3.64 -2.63 3.11
C ALA A 325 4.04 -4.03 3.59
N VAL A 326 4.86 -4.12 4.63
CA VAL A 326 5.30 -5.41 5.19
C VAL A 326 4.17 -6.13 5.90
N LEU A 327 3.38 -5.42 6.72
CA LEU A 327 2.24 -6.01 7.43
C LEU A 327 1.15 -6.48 6.46
N ALA A 328 0.84 -5.72 5.42
CA ALA A 328 -0.07 -6.19 4.37
C ALA A 328 0.48 -7.44 3.65
N GLY A 329 1.79 -7.52 3.42
CA GLY A 329 2.43 -8.72 2.86
C GLY A 329 2.27 -9.95 3.77
N ILE A 330 2.50 -9.79 5.07
CA ILE A 330 2.23 -10.84 6.07
C ILE A 330 0.73 -11.20 6.07
N GLY A 331 -0.14 -10.19 6.01
CA GLY A 331 -1.58 -10.37 5.98
C GLY A 331 -2.05 -11.17 4.76
N MET A 332 -1.48 -10.91 3.59
CA MET A 332 -1.71 -11.69 2.37
C MET A 332 -1.33 -13.16 2.54
N GLU A 333 -0.17 -13.45 3.15
CA GLU A 333 0.29 -14.83 3.39
C GLU A 333 -0.60 -15.58 4.39
N LEU A 334 -1.17 -14.87 5.37
CA LEU A 334 -2.06 -15.43 6.39
C LEU A 334 -3.54 -15.49 5.96
N GLY A 335 -3.88 -14.92 4.81
CA GLY A 335 -5.27 -14.79 4.35
C GLY A 335 -6.10 -13.89 5.28
N ILE A 336 -5.55 -12.74 5.65
CA ILE A 336 -6.28 -11.68 6.36
C ILE A 336 -7.39 -11.15 5.45
N GLY A 337 -8.55 -10.86 6.04
CA GLY A 337 -9.69 -10.26 5.34
C GLY A 337 -9.80 -8.75 5.56
N ILE A 338 -9.44 -8.26 6.75
CA ILE A 338 -9.57 -6.85 7.14
C ILE A 338 -8.24 -6.35 7.72
N LEU A 339 -7.72 -5.26 7.16
CA LEU A 339 -6.62 -4.47 7.69
C LEU A 339 -7.21 -3.26 8.41
N PHE A 340 -6.89 -3.08 9.68
CA PHE A 340 -7.46 -2.03 10.52
C PHE A 340 -6.39 -1.05 10.98
N ALA A 341 -6.61 0.24 10.74
CA ALA A 341 -5.71 1.27 11.21
C ALA A 341 -6.45 2.61 11.46
N PRO A 342 -6.05 3.34 12.51
CA PRO A 342 -6.35 4.75 12.65
C PRO A 342 -5.33 5.61 11.89
N GLU A 343 -5.60 6.92 11.87
CA GLU A 343 -4.61 7.97 11.60
C GLU A 343 -4.49 8.90 12.82
N ALA A 344 -4.28 8.30 13.99
CA ALA A 344 -4.38 8.97 15.29
C ALA A 344 -3.27 10.00 15.53
N SER A 345 -2.16 9.90 14.79
CA SER A 345 -1.00 10.76 14.97
C SER A 345 -0.48 11.32 13.66
N ARG A 346 0.36 12.37 13.75
CA ARG A 346 0.95 13.00 12.57
C ARG A 346 1.82 12.05 11.74
N LYS A 347 2.38 11.01 12.37
CA LYS A 347 3.26 10.03 11.71
C LYS A 347 2.51 8.97 10.90
N THR A 348 1.23 8.76 11.19
CA THR A 348 0.37 7.79 10.50
C THR A 348 -0.68 8.45 9.60
N MET A 349 -0.60 9.78 9.42
CA MET A 349 -1.45 10.50 8.48
C MET A 349 -1.26 10.00 7.04
N GLY A 350 -2.30 9.42 6.45
CA GLY A 350 -2.29 8.70 5.17
C GLY A 350 -2.17 7.18 5.28
N SER A 351 -2.09 6.60 6.48
CA SER A 351 -1.99 5.16 6.71
C SER A 351 -3.13 4.38 6.03
N VAL A 352 -4.34 4.95 5.98
CA VAL A 352 -5.48 4.31 5.29
C VAL A 352 -5.18 4.16 3.79
N ASN A 353 -4.76 5.24 3.12
CA ASN A 353 -4.40 5.19 1.71
C ASN A 353 -3.19 4.29 1.44
N GLU A 354 -2.22 4.27 2.35
CA GLU A 354 -1.06 3.37 2.29
C GLU A 354 -1.50 1.90 2.32
N LEU A 355 -2.41 1.54 3.22
CA LEU A 355 -2.95 0.18 3.32
C LEU A 355 -3.81 -0.20 2.13
N VAL A 356 -4.58 0.73 1.56
CA VAL A 356 -5.35 0.50 0.32
C VAL A 356 -4.40 0.13 -0.82
N LYS A 357 -3.34 0.93 -1.02
CA LYS A 357 -2.31 0.65 -2.03
C LYS A 357 -1.55 -0.64 -1.73
N ALA A 358 -1.24 -0.92 -0.48
CA ALA A 358 -0.60 -2.16 -0.07
C ALA A 358 -1.49 -3.38 -0.37
N SER A 359 -2.79 -3.30 -0.07
CA SER A 359 -3.77 -4.35 -0.40
C SER A 359 -3.83 -4.62 -1.91
N MET A 360 -3.92 -3.57 -2.73
CA MET A 360 -3.86 -3.68 -4.20
C MET A 360 -2.55 -4.33 -4.67
N MET A 361 -1.43 -3.91 -4.08
CA MET A 361 -0.10 -4.47 -4.37
C MET A 361 -0.05 -5.96 -4.04
N MET A 362 -0.59 -6.39 -2.90
CA MET A 362 -0.62 -7.78 -2.48
C MET A 362 -1.57 -8.63 -3.31
N GLN A 363 -2.75 -8.11 -3.69
CA GLN A 363 -3.67 -8.83 -4.56
C GLN A 363 -3.04 -9.13 -5.93
N LEU A 364 -2.32 -8.16 -6.51
CA LEU A 364 -1.57 -8.36 -7.76
C LEU A 364 -0.40 -9.32 -7.57
N ALA A 365 0.36 -9.20 -6.48
CA ALA A 365 1.48 -10.09 -6.17
C ALA A 365 1.01 -11.56 -6.07
N SER A 366 -0.08 -11.79 -5.33
CA SER A 366 -0.73 -13.09 -5.18
C SER A 366 -1.19 -13.65 -6.53
N LYS A 367 -1.97 -12.87 -7.30
CA LYS A 367 -2.44 -13.28 -8.63
C LYS A 367 -1.29 -13.64 -9.56
N ARG A 368 -0.23 -12.83 -9.55
CA ARG A 368 0.93 -13.01 -10.43
C ARG A 368 1.93 -14.06 -9.93
N GLN A 369 1.73 -14.56 -8.70
CA GLN A 369 2.66 -15.44 -7.99
C GLN A 369 4.09 -14.89 -8.03
N SER A 370 4.22 -13.60 -7.74
CA SER A 370 5.49 -12.87 -7.78
C SER A 370 5.66 -12.02 -6.53
N PRO A 371 6.89 -11.61 -6.18
CA PRO A 371 7.09 -10.60 -5.15
C PRO A 371 6.29 -9.32 -5.44
N PRO A 372 5.93 -8.54 -4.41
CA PRO A 372 5.23 -7.25 -4.56
C PRO A 372 6.17 -6.16 -5.11
N LYS A 373 6.70 -6.38 -6.30
CA LYS A 373 7.71 -5.54 -6.93
C LYS A 373 7.40 -5.33 -8.40
N ASP A 374 7.57 -4.10 -8.86
CA ASP A 374 7.39 -3.71 -10.27
C ASP A 374 5.98 -3.99 -10.82
N LEU A 375 4.96 -3.94 -9.95
CA LEU A 375 3.56 -4.23 -10.30
C LEU A 375 2.84 -3.07 -10.99
N GLY A 376 3.45 -1.88 -10.98
CA GLY A 376 2.91 -0.61 -11.49
C GLY A 376 2.07 0.18 -10.46
N ILE A 377 2.03 -0.31 -9.23
CA ILE A 377 1.64 0.43 -8.02
C ILE A 377 2.86 0.46 -7.12
N ASP A 378 3.07 1.58 -6.42
CA ASP A 378 4.11 1.70 -5.42
C ASP A 378 3.68 2.58 -4.24
N LEU A 379 4.54 2.55 -3.23
CA LEU A 379 4.43 3.28 -1.97
C LEU A 379 5.64 4.21 -1.80
N PHE A 380 6.31 4.62 -2.87
CA PHE A 380 7.48 5.49 -2.75
C PHE A 380 7.04 6.95 -2.60
N VAL A 381 7.15 7.49 -1.38
CA VAL A 381 6.82 8.90 -1.08
C VAL A 381 8.02 9.83 -1.27
N ALA A 382 9.11 9.55 -0.55
CA ALA A 382 10.33 10.38 -0.57
C ALA A 382 11.40 9.87 -1.56
N LYS A 383 11.38 8.58 -1.86
CA LYS A 383 12.36 7.94 -2.76
C LYS A 383 11.78 7.84 -4.16
N GLU A 384 12.64 7.61 -5.15
CA GLU A 384 12.20 7.25 -6.50
C GLU A 384 12.51 5.78 -6.80
N LYS A 385 11.65 5.16 -7.59
CA LYS A 385 11.79 3.76 -8.02
C LYS A 385 13.06 3.53 -8.87
N ARG A 386 13.46 4.53 -9.66
CA ARG A 386 14.61 4.47 -10.56
C ARG A 386 15.26 5.84 -10.64
N LYS A 387 16.59 5.88 -10.56
CA LYS A 387 17.35 7.09 -10.83
C LYS A 387 17.07 7.56 -12.25
N ARG A 388 16.57 8.78 -12.40
CA ARG A 388 16.49 9.44 -13.70
C ARG A 388 17.85 10.09 -13.95
N GLU A 389 18.57 9.61 -14.96
CA GLU A 389 19.81 10.27 -15.36
C GLU A 389 19.46 11.67 -15.88
N GLY A 390 19.95 12.68 -15.18
CA GLY A 390 19.83 14.07 -15.60
C GLY A 390 20.70 14.33 -16.83
N VAL A 391 20.73 15.59 -17.27
CA VAL A 391 21.64 16.02 -18.33
C VAL A 391 23.08 15.84 -17.83
N LEU A 392 23.88 15.08 -18.57
CA LEU A 392 25.31 14.96 -18.31
C LEU A 392 25.97 16.32 -18.55
N ILE A 393 26.61 16.86 -17.52
CA ILE A 393 27.44 18.06 -17.61
C ILE A 393 28.88 17.56 -17.64
N GLU A 394 29.59 17.81 -18.73
CA GLU A 394 31.03 17.51 -18.82
C GLU A 394 31.79 18.38 -17.80
N GLU A 395 32.55 17.75 -16.92
CA GLU A 395 33.44 18.47 -16.00
C GLU A 395 34.58 19.08 -16.81
N LEU A 396 34.53 20.40 -17.02
CA LEU A 396 35.64 21.19 -17.56
C LEU A 396 36.71 21.38 -16.48
N ASP A 397 37.96 21.66 -16.86
CA ASP A 397 39.08 21.82 -15.91
C ASP A 397 38.85 22.94 -14.86
N ASP A 398 37.96 23.90 -15.13
CA ASP A 398 37.67 25.07 -14.29
C ASP A 398 36.29 24.99 -13.57
N VAL A 399 36.00 23.90 -12.85
CA VAL A 399 34.77 23.81 -12.02
C VAL A 399 34.88 24.73 -10.80
N VAL A 400 33.99 25.72 -10.70
CA VAL A 400 33.85 26.57 -9.51
C VAL A 400 32.92 25.92 -8.50
N THR A 401 33.46 25.57 -7.32
CA THR A 401 32.65 25.13 -6.17
C THR A 401 32.35 26.32 -5.26
N VAL A 402 31.07 26.67 -5.13
CA VAL A 402 30.63 27.83 -4.33
C VAL A 402 30.37 27.40 -2.87
N THR A 403 31.04 28.07 -1.93
CA THR A 403 30.84 27.88 -0.47
C THR A 403 30.53 29.19 0.26
N GLU A 404 30.26 30.27 -0.48
CA GLU A 404 30.00 31.59 0.09
C GLU A 404 28.66 31.60 0.85
N LYS A 405 28.64 32.27 2.01
CA LYS A 405 27.42 32.49 2.78
C LYS A 405 26.77 33.78 2.34
N GLN A 406 25.44 33.76 2.18
CA GLN A 406 24.68 34.95 1.85
C GLN A 406 24.75 35.98 2.98
N GLU A 407 25.00 37.25 2.63
CA GLU A 407 24.84 38.37 3.56
C GLU A 407 23.38 38.85 3.55
N TRP A 408 22.74 38.90 4.72
CA TRP A 408 21.35 39.33 4.81
C TRP A 408 21.20 40.86 4.65
N LYS A 409 20.32 41.27 3.74
CA LYS A 409 19.94 42.67 3.48
C LYS A 409 18.43 42.74 3.24
N SER A 410 17.75 43.70 3.88
CA SER A 410 16.32 43.91 3.69
C SER A 410 16.02 44.50 2.31
N ASP A 411 15.04 43.94 1.62
CA ASP A 411 14.57 44.48 0.34
C ASP A 411 13.77 45.78 0.56
N PRO A 412 14.07 46.85 -0.21
CA PRO A 412 13.34 48.12 -0.15
C PRO A 412 11.82 48.00 -0.35
N LEU A 413 11.33 46.95 -1.00
CA LEU A 413 9.90 46.71 -1.22
C LEU A 413 9.23 45.95 -0.08
N GLY A 414 9.95 45.67 1.00
CA GLY A 414 9.43 45.02 2.20
C GLY A 414 9.90 43.59 2.37
N TYR A 415 9.26 42.87 3.29
CA TYR A 415 9.63 41.49 3.64
C TYR A 415 8.46 40.53 3.43
N PHE A 416 8.78 39.24 3.37
CA PHE A 416 7.82 38.18 3.15
C PHE A 416 7.74 37.22 4.34
N ARG A 417 6.54 36.71 4.61
CA ARG A 417 6.31 35.58 5.51
C ARG A 417 5.61 34.48 4.74
N ILE A 418 6.10 33.26 4.88
CA ILE A 418 5.52 32.08 4.23
C ILE A 418 4.85 31.21 5.28
N ALA A 419 3.67 30.69 4.95
CA ALA A 419 2.97 29.70 5.73
C ALA A 419 2.41 28.61 4.81
N VAL A 420 2.28 27.39 5.33
CA VAL A 420 1.57 26.31 4.66
C VAL A 420 0.26 26.07 5.41
N GLN A 421 -0.86 26.12 4.70
CA GLN A 421 -2.18 25.88 5.28
C GLN A 421 -3.05 25.11 4.29
N LYS A 422 -3.69 24.03 4.75
CA LYS A 422 -4.63 23.21 3.96
C LYS A 422 -4.06 22.80 2.59
N GLY A 423 -2.78 22.39 2.56
CA GLY A 423 -2.10 21.98 1.34
C GLY A 423 -1.77 23.11 0.35
N MET A 424 -1.85 24.37 0.77
CA MET A 424 -1.50 25.54 -0.04
C MET A 424 -0.41 26.37 0.62
N ILE A 425 0.40 27.02 -0.22
CA ILE A 425 1.40 28.00 0.19
C ILE A 425 0.69 29.35 0.29
N TYR A 426 0.83 30.01 1.44
CA TYR A 426 0.41 31.37 1.70
C TYR A 426 1.67 32.24 1.85
N LEU A 427 1.72 33.32 1.08
CA LEU A 427 2.78 34.30 1.09
C LEU A 427 2.20 35.65 1.48
N GLU A 428 2.63 36.17 2.62
CA GLU A 428 2.30 37.49 3.11
C GLU A 428 3.41 38.47 2.71
N HIS A 429 3.09 39.48 1.92
CA HIS A 429 3.99 40.57 1.56
C HIS A 429 3.73 41.79 2.43
N ASN A 430 4.69 42.15 3.26
CA ASN A 430 4.65 43.29 4.18
C ASN A 430 5.40 44.47 3.58
N MET A 431 4.68 45.46 3.07
CA MET A 431 5.25 46.64 2.40
C MET A 431 5.74 47.70 3.42
N PRO A 432 6.72 48.54 3.06
CA PRO A 432 7.25 49.57 3.98
C PRO A 432 6.22 50.61 4.44
N ASP A 433 5.14 50.80 3.67
CA ASP A 433 4.05 51.73 3.99
C ASP A 433 2.97 51.12 4.90
N GLY A 434 3.18 49.88 5.38
CA GLY A 434 2.28 49.16 6.27
C GLY A 434 1.15 48.40 5.56
N ARG A 435 1.08 48.42 4.22
CA ARG A 435 0.14 47.57 3.48
C ARG A 435 0.59 46.11 3.49
N VAL A 436 -0.39 45.21 3.59
CA VAL A 436 -0.19 43.76 3.55
C VAL A 436 -0.97 43.17 2.38
N GLU A 437 -0.31 42.32 1.59
CA GLU A 437 -0.93 41.55 0.51
C GLU A 437 -0.71 40.06 0.76
N ILE A 438 -1.78 39.26 0.67
CA ILE A 438 -1.71 37.80 0.81
C ILE A 438 -1.88 37.16 -0.56
N ILE A 439 -0.88 36.40 -0.96
CA ILE A 439 -0.85 35.63 -2.19
C ILE A 439 -0.90 34.16 -1.79
N ARG A 440 -1.69 33.36 -2.49
CA ARG A 440 -1.72 31.91 -2.27
C ARG A 440 -1.54 31.15 -3.57
N GLY A 441 -0.91 29.98 -3.50
CA GLY A 441 -0.69 29.12 -4.64
C GLY A 441 -0.27 27.72 -4.24
N LEU A 442 -0.26 26.82 -5.24
CA LEU A 442 0.18 25.43 -5.05
C LEU A 442 1.66 25.24 -5.42
N LYS A 443 2.22 26.11 -6.27
CA LYS A 443 3.59 25.97 -6.79
C LYS A 443 4.43 27.21 -6.53
N ALA A 444 5.62 27.01 -6.00
CA ALA A 444 6.61 28.04 -5.73
C ALA A 444 6.93 28.86 -6.99
N LYS A 445 7.11 28.18 -8.12
CA LYS A 445 7.44 28.81 -9.41
C LYS A 445 6.36 29.78 -9.88
N GLU A 446 5.09 29.45 -9.67
CA GLU A 446 3.95 30.30 -10.08
C GLU A 446 3.89 31.56 -9.21
N ILE A 447 4.11 31.42 -7.90
CA ILE A 447 4.18 32.54 -6.96
C ILE A 447 5.35 33.46 -7.29
N ILE A 448 6.57 32.92 -7.47
CA ILE A 448 7.75 33.71 -7.85
C ILE A 448 7.54 34.43 -9.19
N ALA A 449 6.96 33.77 -10.19
CA ALA A 449 6.69 34.40 -11.48
C ALA A 449 5.70 35.57 -11.36
N TYR A 450 4.69 35.45 -10.51
CA TYR A 450 3.76 36.54 -10.21
C TYR A 450 4.46 37.73 -9.56
N LEU A 451 5.29 37.49 -8.53
CA LEU A 451 6.03 38.56 -7.83
C LEU A 451 6.99 39.30 -8.76
N ALA A 452 7.71 38.56 -9.61
CA ALA A 452 8.59 39.13 -10.62
C ALA A 452 7.81 39.98 -11.64
N LYS A 453 6.70 39.45 -12.17
CA LYS A 453 5.84 40.15 -13.14
C LYS A 453 5.24 41.44 -12.56
N THR A 454 4.91 41.45 -11.28
CA THR A 454 4.26 42.59 -10.61
C THR A 454 5.24 43.53 -9.91
N GLY A 455 6.55 43.27 -10.02
CA GLY A 455 7.60 44.12 -9.45
C GLY A 455 7.55 44.21 -7.92
N LYS A 456 7.22 43.10 -7.24
CA LYS A 456 7.07 43.05 -5.76
C LYS A 456 8.40 42.81 -5.01
N ILE A 457 9.45 42.42 -5.73
CA ILE A 457 10.80 42.15 -5.20
C ILE A 457 11.78 42.98 -6.02
N SER A 458 12.67 43.70 -5.35
CA SER A 458 13.63 44.58 -6.02
C SER A 458 15.07 44.06 -5.97
N MET A 459 15.38 43.16 -5.04
CA MET A 459 16.71 42.56 -4.89
C MET A 459 16.78 41.12 -5.40
N ILE A 460 17.80 40.82 -6.20
CA ILE A 460 18.07 39.47 -6.75
C ILE A 460 18.32 38.47 -5.62
N ASP A 461 19.13 38.83 -4.62
CA ASP A 461 19.46 37.97 -3.48
C ASP A 461 18.20 37.58 -2.69
N HIS A 462 17.26 38.52 -2.54
CA HIS A 462 15.99 38.27 -1.87
C HIS A 462 15.06 37.40 -2.71
N ALA A 463 15.04 37.58 -4.04
CA ALA A 463 14.31 36.70 -4.94
C ALA A 463 14.86 35.26 -4.90
N GLY A 464 16.18 35.10 -4.81
CA GLY A 464 16.84 33.80 -4.66
C GLY A 464 16.46 33.10 -3.36
N TYR A 465 16.58 33.79 -2.22
CA TYR A 465 16.15 33.30 -0.91
C TYR A 465 14.66 32.91 -0.91
N LEU A 466 13.80 33.79 -1.42
CA LEU A 466 12.36 33.53 -1.46
C LEU A 466 12.03 32.31 -2.34
N GLY A 467 12.77 32.12 -3.44
CA GLY A 467 12.65 30.93 -4.27
C GLY A 467 12.95 29.63 -3.51
N VAL A 468 14.00 29.64 -2.68
CA VAL A 468 14.36 28.48 -1.82
C VAL A 468 13.28 28.21 -0.79
N GLU A 469 12.83 29.22 -0.05
CA GLU A 469 11.83 29.05 1.00
C GLU A 469 10.44 28.66 0.45
N LEU A 470 10.03 29.20 -0.70
CA LEU A 470 8.81 28.75 -1.38
C LEU A 470 8.93 27.31 -1.90
N ALA A 471 10.09 26.91 -2.43
CA ALA A 471 10.33 25.54 -2.87
C ALA A 471 10.32 24.56 -1.68
N LYS A 472 10.87 24.97 -0.54
CA LYS A 472 10.74 24.26 0.73
C LYS A 472 9.26 24.12 1.12
N ALA A 473 8.50 25.21 1.18
CA ALA A 473 7.07 25.15 1.50
C ALA A 473 6.28 24.20 0.55
N GLU A 474 6.60 24.22 -0.76
CA GLU A 474 6.03 23.28 -1.73
C GLU A 474 6.42 21.82 -1.43
N LEU A 475 7.68 21.56 -1.07
CA LEU A 475 8.16 20.23 -0.70
C LEU A 475 7.51 19.73 0.59
N ALA A 476 7.36 20.59 1.60
CA ALA A 476 6.68 20.25 2.86
C ALA A 476 5.24 19.78 2.59
N ILE A 477 4.50 20.46 1.71
CA ILE A 477 3.16 20.03 1.30
C ILE A 477 3.20 18.63 0.66
N ARG A 478 4.12 18.41 -0.30
CA ARG A 478 4.22 17.13 -1.01
C ARG A 478 4.62 15.97 -0.11
N LEU A 479 5.52 16.21 0.84
CA LEU A 479 5.99 15.21 1.81
C LEU A 479 5.10 15.13 3.06
N ARG A 480 4.00 15.90 3.12
CA ARG A 480 3.12 16.02 4.29
C ARG A 480 3.87 16.39 5.59
N ARG A 481 4.93 17.22 5.49
CA ARG A 481 5.74 17.70 6.61
C ARG A 481 5.33 19.11 7.05
N SER A 482 5.70 19.47 8.28
CA SER A 482 5.64 20.86 8.74
C SER A 482 6.61 21.74 7.95
N TYR A 483 6.21 22.99 7.75
CA TYR A 483 7.08 24.03 7.23
C TYR A 483 7.24 25.12 8.29
N VAL A 484 8.49 25.42 8.63
CA VAL A 484 8.89 26.60 9.39
C VAL A 484 9.92 27.33 8.55
N GLN A 485 9.67 28.60 8.27
CA GLN A 485 10.58 29.42 7.49
C GLN A 485 11.96 29.47 8.16
N ASP A 486 13.01 29.39 7.34
CA ASP A 486 14.42 29.32 7.76
C ASP A 486 14.86 28.00 8.42
N GLU A 487 13.96 27.03 8.61
CA GLU A 487 14.32 25.68 9.05
C GLU A 487 14.56 24.73 7.86
N GLU A 488 15.18 23.59 8.14
CA GLU A 488 15.36 22.50 7.17
C GLU A 488 14.10 21.63 7.09
N ILE A 489 13.88 20.99 5.94
CA ILE A 489 12.73 20.11 5.67
C ILE A 489 13.05 18.65 5.79
#